data_AF-X1CLL1-F1
#
_entry.id   AF-X1CLL1-F1
#
_cell.length_a   1.000
_cell.length_b   1.000
_cell.length_c   1.000
_cell.angle_alpha   90.00
_cell.angle_beta   90.00
_cell.angle_gamma   90.00
#
_symmetry.space_group_name_H-M   'P 1'
#
loop_
_entity.id
_entity.type
_entity.pdbx_description
1 polymer ?
#
loop_
_entity_poly.entity_id
_entity_poly.type
_entity_poly.pdbx_seq_one_letter_code
_entity_poly.pdbx_strand_id
1 'polypeptide(L)' 'MKNLFISELIPEFLISKEIEEGNSKSTIKAYNYDLEKYIEIVGDSNIELVTPTKIRLFIKSLKDKNYTKRAIARKIA' A
#
# COMPACT_ATOMS: atom_id res chain seq x y z
N MET A 1 -19.11 13.76 4.97
CA MET A 1 -18.35 12.67 4.34
C MET A 1 -17.46 12.07 5.41
N LYS A 2 -17.46 10.74 5.59
CA LYS A 2 -16.61 10.09 6.60
C LYS A 2 -15.17 10.22 6.12
N ASN A 3 -14.30 10.85 6.91
CA ASN A 3 -12.87 10.88 6.60
C ASN A 3 -12.30 9.48 6.85
N LEU A 4 -12.09 8.71 5.78
CA LEU A 4 -11.60 7.35 5.87
C LEU A 4 -10.11 7.35 5.55
N PHE A 5 -9.29 7.07 6.56
CA PHE A 5 -7.85 7.00 6.41
C PHE A 5 -7.43 5.65 5.82
N ILE A 6 -6.27 5.60 5.18
CA ILE A 6 -5.76 4.37 4.55
C ILE A 6 -5.55 3.29 5.62
N SER A 7 -5.01 3.65 6.79
CA SER A 7 -4.76 2.69 7.87
C SER A 7 -6.03 1.96 8.34
N GLU A 8 -7.16 2.66 8.37
CA GLU A 8 -8.45 2.13 8.80
C GLU A 8 -9.01 1.11 7.80
N LEU A 9 -8.60 1.19 6.53
CA LEU A 9 -9.03 0.32 5.44
C LEU A 9 -8.20 -0.96 5.31
N ILE A 10 -6.96 -0.95 5.78
CA ILE A 10 -6.02 -2.07 5.58
C ILE A 10 -6.59 -3.40 6.11
N PRO A 11 -7.16 -3.49 7.33
CA PRO A 11 -7.65 -4.76 7.85
C PRO A 11 -8.75 -5.39 6.98
N GLU A 12 -9.74 -4.60 6.58
CA GLU A 12 -10.86 -5.06 5.73
C GLU A 12 -10.35 -5.46 4.34
N PHE A 13 -9.45 -4.67 3.75
CA PHE A 13 -8.81 -5.01 2.48
C PHE A 13 -8.07 -6.35 2.55
N LEU A 14 -7.26 -6.57 3.59
CA LEU A 14 -6.49 -7.81 3.73
C LEU A 14 -7.39 -9.02 3.96
N ILE A 15 -8.49 -8.87 4.70
CA ILE A 15 -9.49 -9.92 4.89
C ILE A 15 -10.13 -10.29 3.55
N SER A 16 -10.56 -9.30 2.76
CA SER A 16 -11.11 -9.55 1.42
C SER A 16 -10.09 -10.29 0.54
N LYS A 17 -8.81 -9.87 0.54
CA LYS A 17 -7.75 -10.56 -0.19
C LYS A 17 -7.51 -12.00 0.27
N GLU A 18 -7.63 -12.30 1.56
CA GLU A 18 -7.37 -13.63 2.11
C GLU A 18 -8.56 -14.57 1.89
N ILE A 19 -9.76 -14.13 2.26
CA ILE A 19 -10.95 -14.99 2.35
C ILE A 19 -11.70 -15.02 1.02
N GLU A 20 -11.95 -13.86 0.41
CA GLU A 20 -12.79 -13.75 -0.78
C GLU A 20 -11.99 -14.09 -2.04
N GLU A 21 -10.73 -13.65 -2.11
CA GLU A 21 -9.84 -13.89 -3.26
C GLU A 21 -8.91 -15.11 -3.06
N GLY A 22 -8.88 -15.70 -1.86
CA GLY A 22 -8.14 -16.93 -1.59
C GLY A 22 -6.61 -16.78 -1.62
N ASN A 23 -6.07 -15.57 -1.40
CA ASN A 23 -4.62 -15.36 -1.42
C ASN A 23 -3.93 -16.06 -0.25
N SER A 24 -2.71 -16.53 -0.50
CA SER A 24 -1.90 -17.17 0.55
C SER A 24 -1.50 -16.19 1.67
N LYS A 25 -1.30 -16.69 2.89
CA LYS A 25 -0.84 -15.88 4.03
C LYS A 25 0.45 -15.11 3.77
N SER A 26 1.37 -15.66 2.98
CA SER A 26 2.61 -14.95 2.62
C SER A 26 2.32 -13.77 1.68
N THR A 27 1.37 -13.91 0.76
CA THR A 27 0.86 -12.81 -0.07
C THR A 27 0.22 -11.72 0.78
N ILE A 28 -0.66 -12.08 1.72
CA ILE A 28 -1.31 -11.13 2.64
C ILE A 28 -0.29 -10.35 3.46
N LYS A 29 0.73 -11.04 4.01
CA LYS A 29 1.83 -10.40 4.73
C LYS A 29 2.60 -9.42 3.84
N ALA A 30 2.80 -9.75 2.57
CA ALA A 30 3.46 -8.89 1.61
C ALA A 30 2.63 -7.64 1.30
N TYR A 31 1.31 -7.78 1.12
CA TYR A 31 0.41 -6.63 0.96
C TYR A 31 0.42 -5.72 2.18
N ASN A 32 0.30 -6.27 3.39
CA ASN A 32 0.35 -5.48 4.62
C ASN A 32 1.65 -4.68 4.71
N TYR A 33 2.79 -5.34 4.50
CA TYR A 33 4.09 -4.67 4.52
C TYR A 33 4.20 -3.54 3.48
N ASP A 34 3.65 -3.74 2.28
CA ASP A 34 3.71 -2.74 1.22
C ASP A 34 2.83 -1.52 1.53
N LEU A 35 1.63 -1.73 2.08
CA LEU A 35 0.70 -0.67 2.48
C LEU A 35 1.20 0.11 3.71
N GLU A 36 1.75 -0.59 4.72
CA GLU A 36 2.43 0.05 5.86
C GLU A 36 3.60 0.90 5.37
N LYS A 37 4.39 0.40 4.41
CA LYS A 37 5.50 1.16 3.84
C LYS A 37 5.03 2.40 3.09
N TYR A 38 3.88 2.33 2.43
CA TYR A 38 3.27 3.51 1.80
C TYR A 38 2.93 4.56 2.84
N ILE A 39 2.23 4.17 3.92
CA ILE A 39 1.87 5.06 5.02
C ILE A 39 3.11 5.69 5.67
N GLU A 40 4.17 4.90 5.91
CA GLU A 40 5.43 5.41 6.47
C GLU A 40 6.07 6.50 5.61
N ILE A 41 6.00 6.36 4.28
CA ILE A 41 6.69 7.27 3.34
C ILE A 41 5.85 8.48 2.97
N VAL A 42 4.56 8.27 2.70
CA VAL A 42 3.65 9.29 2.15
C VAL A 42 2.79 9.92 3.24
N GLY A 43 2.65 9.25 4.38
CA GLY A 43 1.73 9.60 5.45
C GLY A 43 0.38 8.90 5.31
N ASP A 44 -0.25 8.66 6.45
CA ASP A 44 -1.63 8.21 6.48
C ASP A 44 -2.53 9.38 6.07
N SER A 45 -3.34 9.18 5.03
CA SER A 45 -4.19 10.25 4.51
C SER A 45 -5.55 9.70 4.13
N ASN A 46 -6.54 10.59 4.03
CA ASN A 46 -7.85 10.22 3.52
C ASN A 46 -7.68 9.61 2.12
N ILE A 47 -8.25 8.42 1.90
CA ILE A 47 -8.15 7.65 0.66
C ILE A 47 -8.64 8.45 -0.56
N GLU A 48 -9.67 9.28 -0.39
CA GLU A 48 -10.24 10.12 -1.44
C GLU A 48 -9.29 11.26 -1.86
N LEU A 49 -8.32 11.58 -1.01
CA LEU A 49 -7.29 12.60 -1.26
C LEU A 49 -5.97 11.99 -1.74
N VAL A 50 -5.95 10.70 -2.09
CA VAL A 50 -4.78 10.07 -2.72
C VAL A 50 -4.70 10.55 -4.17
N THR A 51 -3.57 11.18 -4.51
CA THR A 51 -3.33 11.72 -5.85
C THR A 51 -2.18 10.99 -6.55
N PRO A 52 -2.09 11.03 -7.88
CA PRO A 52 -0.93 10.50 -8.60
C PRO A 52 0.40 11.09 -8.13
N THR A 53 0.42 12.32 -7.60
CA THR A 53 1.61 12.94 -7.03
C THR A 53 2.09 12.22 -5.76
N LYS A 54 1.15 11.83 -4.88
CA LYS A 54 1.47 11.00 -3.70
C LYS A 54 2.03 9.63 -4.09
N ILE A 55 1.48 9.01 -5.14
CA ILE A 55 2.02 7.75 -5.69
C ILE A 55 3.44 7.96 -6.26
N ARG A 56 3.67 9.04 -7.01
CA ARG A 56 5.01 9.38 -7.52
C ARG A 56 6.02 9.63 -6.39
N LEU A 57 5.60 10.27 -5.29
CA LEU A 57 6.44 10.46 -4.11
C LEU A 57 6.87 9.12 -3.51
N PHE A 58 5.93 8.18 -3.34
CA PHE A 58 6.23 6.83 -2.88
C PHE A 58 7.27 6.13 -3.77
N ILE A 59 7.03 6.13 -5.09
CA ILE A 59 7.93 5.48 -6.06
C ILE A 59 9.32 6.13 -6.04
N LYS A 60 9.39 7.46 -5.96
CA LYS A 60 10.66 8.19 -5.86
C LYS A 60 11.41 7.77 -4.59
N SER A 61 10.75 7.76 -3.43
CA SER A 61 11.37 7.35 -2.17
C SER A 61 11.91 5.91 -2.22
N LEU A 62 11.20 4.98 -2.85
CA LEU A 62 11.68 3.61 -3.04
C LEU A 62 12.94 3.55 -3.93
N LYS A 63 12.98 4.34 -5.00
CA LYS A 63 14.17 4.46 -5.86
C LYS A 63 15.35 5.06 -5.10
N ASP A 64 15.12 6.11 -4.32
CA ASP A 64 16.15 6.76 -3.51
C ASP A 64 16.68 5.82 -2.42
N LYS A 65 15.85 4.88 -1.93
CA LYS A 65 16.23 3.77 -1.03
C LYS A 65 16.85 2.56 -1.76
N ASN A 66 17.19 2.67 -3.05
CA ASN A 66 17.79 1.62 -3.88
C ASN A 66 16.98 0.31 -4.00
N TYR A 67 15.65 0.40 -3.96
CA TYR A 67 14.81 -0.78 -4.22
C TYR A 67 15.00 -1.26 -5.67
N THR A 68 14.99 -2.57 -5.88
CA THR A 68 15.07 -3.15 -7.22
C THR A 68 13.81 -2.83 -8.03
N LYS A 69 13.93 -2.75 -9.36
CA LYS A 69 12.79 -2.55 -10.27
C LYS A 69 11.65 -3.56 -10.00
N ARG A 70 12.00 -4.82 -9.74
CA ARG A 70 11.05 -5.88 -9.39
C ARG A 70 10.33 -5.62 -8.06
N ALA A 71 11.06 -5.18 -7.04
CA ALA A 71 10.47 -4.85 -5.74
C ALA A 71 9.53 -3.63 -5.82
N ILE A 72 9.84 -2.65 -6.67
CA ILE A 72 8.98 -1.50 -6.92
C ILE A 72 7.73 -1.92 -7.69
N ALA A 73 7.87 -2.70 -8.77
CA ALA A 73 6.74 -3.15 -9.59
C ALA A 73 5.70 -3.94 -8.77
N ARG A 74 6.17 -4.82 -7.87
CA ARG A 74 5.31 -5.58 -6.95
C ARG A 74 4.44 -4.70 -6.04
N LYS A 75 4.92 -3.50 -5.69
CA LYS A 75 4.22 -2.55 -4.80
C LYS A 75 3.18 -1.69 -5.53
N ILE A 76 3.08 -1.78 -6.86
CA ILE A 76 2.19 -0.97 -7.70
C ILE A 76 1.16 -1.84 -8.44
N ALA A 77 1.48 -3.11 -8.67
CA ALA A 77 0.62 -4.10 -9.34
C ALA A 77 -0.52 -4.58 -8.42
#